data_AF-A0A6J7VVD1-F1
#
_entry.id   AF-A0A6J7VVD1-F1
#
_cell.length_a   1.000
_cell.length_b   1.000
_cell.length_c   1.000
_cell.angle_alpha   90.00
_cell.angle_beta   90.00
_cell.angle_gamma   90.00
#
_symmetry.space_group_name_H-M   'P 1'
#
loop_
_entity.id
_entity.type
_entity.pdbx_description
1 polymer ?
#
loop_
_entity_poly.entity_id
_entity_poly.type
_entity_poly.pdbx_seq_one_letter_code
_entity_poly.pdbx_strand_id
1 'polypeptide(L)'
;MLLGCSVNGWPTNNYLDSEHPVQVAFKSELESLAGERISHTAVDGCGAPLFLISLLGLARAVRAMTISTDPVHQNVVDACRSFPDMVAGPERMSSIFMREHPGLFMKSGAESIMVASVPDGRSFAYKVNDGGLRPRSAISLAGLRLLGINAVDTLEKVYGGNQVVGSIRATF
;
A
#
# COMPACT_ATOMS: atom_id res chain seq x y z
N MET A 1 2.26 15.65 -4.49
CA MET A 1 2.42 16.10 -5.90
C MET A 1 2.55 17.62 -5.99
N LEU A 2 1.49 18.38 -5.74
CA LEU A 2 1.51 19.85 -5.89
C LEU A 2 2.59 20.55 -5.04
N LEU A 3 2.75 20.17 -3.77
CA LEU A 3 3.83 20.70 -2.92
C LEU A 3 5.22 20.42 -3.52
N GLY A 4 5.43 19.20 -4.02
CA GLY A 4 6.68 18.82 -4.70
C GLY A 4 6.93 19.65 -5.95
N CYS A 5 5.88 19.94 -6.73
CA CYS A 5 6.00 20.82 -7.90
C CYS A 5 6.38 22.24 -7.47
N SER A 6 5.69 22.80 -6.48
CA SER A 6 5.95 24.15 -5.96
C SER A 6 7.37 24.31 -5.43
N VAL A 7 7.88 23.34 -4.66
CA VAL A 7 9.24 23.39 -4.08
C VAL A 7 10.32 23.33 -5.17
N ASN A 8 10.08 22.60 -6.26
CA ASN A 8 11.03 22.43 -7.36
C ASN A 8 10.86 23.43 -8.51
N GLY A 9 9.93 24.39 -8.38
CA GLY A 9 9.60 25.33 -9.47
C GLY A 9 9.00 24.66 -10.70
N TRP A 10 8.40 23.47 -10.55
CA TRP A 10 7.71 22.78 -11.64
C TRP A 10 6.27 23.28 -11.81
N PRO A 11 5.72 23.23 -13.03
CA PRO A 11 4.33 23.60 -13.29
C PRO A 11 3.35 22.81 -12.40
N THR A 12 2.34 23.49 -11.87
CA THR A 12 1.32 22.87 -11.01
C THR A 12 0.02 22.57 -11.76
N ASN A 13 -0.16 23.09 -12.97
CA ASN A 13 -1.39 22.95 -13.75
C ASN A 13 -1.45 21.66 -14.58
N ASN A 14 -0.32 21.01 -14.84
CA ASN A 14 -0.23 19.80 -15.65
C ASN A 14 0.55 18.66 -14.96
N TYR A 15 0.57 18.67 -13.61
CA TYR A 15 1.32 17.70 -12.82
C TYR A 15 0.87 16.24 -12.98
N LEU A 16 -0.29 16.00 -13.60
CA LEU A 16 -0.84 14.68 -13.91
C LEU A 16 -0.32 14.11 -15.23
N ASP A 17 0.33 14.92 -16.07
CA ASP A 17 0.91 14.45 -17.33
C ASP A 17 2.00 13.41 -17.04
N SER A 18 1.98 12.27 -17.74
CA SER A 18 2.95 11.18 -17.51
C SER A 18 4.41 11.60 -17.72
N GLU A 19 4.64 12.57 -18.59
CA GLU A 19 5.96 13.16 -18.88
C GLU A 19 6.31 14.34 -17.94
N HIS A 20 5.42 14.71 -17.02
CA HIS A 20 5.69 15.78 -16.05
C HIS A 20 6.86 15.38 -15.12
N PRO A 21 7.78 16.30 -14.77
CA PRO A 21 8.95 15.99 -13.95
C PRO A 21 8.62 15.25 -12.64
N VAL A 22 7.51 15.57 -11.98
CA VAL A 22 7.08 14.88 -10.75
C VAL A 22 6.73 13.40 -10.99
N GLN A 23 6.11 13.08 -12.13
CA GLN A 23 5.68 11.72 -12.47
C GLN A 23 6.87 10.88 -12.92
N VAL A 24 7.78 11.49 -13.70
CA VAL A 24 9.07 10.88 -14.07
C VAL A 24 9.90 10.58 -12.81
N ALA A 25 9.95 11.49 -11.84
CA ALA A 25 10.64 11.29 -10.58
C ALA A 25 10.03 10.13 -9.78
N PHE A 26 8.69 10.06 -9.67
CA PHE A 26 8.02 8.95 -8.99
C PHE A 26 8.28 7.60 -9.65
N LYS A 27 8.22 7.55 -10.99
CA LYS A 27 8.54 6.33 -11.75
C LYS A 27 9.97 5.89 -11.47
N SER A 28 10.94 6.80 -11.55
CA SER A 28 12.35 6.50 -11.32
C SER A 28 12.60 5.99 -9.90
N GLU A 29 12.00 6.63 -8.90
CA GLU A 29 12.14 6.22 -7.49
C GLU A 29 11.53 4.84 -7.26
N LEU A 30 10.33 4.60 -7.79
CA LEU A 30 9.68 3.29 -7.67
C LEU A 30 10.48 2.18 -8.35
N GLU A 31 11.02 2.41 -9.55
CA GLU A 31 11.88 1.42 -10.24
C GLU A 31 13.14 1.10 -9.45
N SER A 32 13.78 2.12 -8.86
CA SER A 32 14.96 1.97 -8.00
C SER A 32 14.66 1.11 -6.77
N LEU A 33 13.60 1.47 -6.03
CA LEU A 33 13.21 0.77 -4.80
C LEU A 33 12.73 -0.67 -5.07
N ALA A 34 12.02 -0.89 -6.18
CA ALA A 34 11.51 -2.20 -6.55
C ALA A 34 12.60 -3.12 -7.15
N GLY A 35 13.65 -2.52 -7.71
CA GLY A 35 14.64 -3.23 -8.52
C GLY A 35 14.04 -3.82 -9.80
N GLU A 36 13.00 -3.19 -10.35
CA GLU A 36 12.35 -3.60 -11.61
C GLU A 36 11.87 -2.39 -12.42
N ARG A 37 11.71 -2.59 -13.73
CA ARG A 37 11.21 -1.55 -14.65
C ARG A 37 9.70 -1.55 -14.70
N ILE A 38 9.10 -0.37 -14.73
CA ILE A 38 7.68 -0.21 -14.98
C ILE A 38 7.40 -0.50 -16.44
N SER A 39 6.55 -1.51 -16.68
CA SER A 39 6.25 -2.03 -18.02
C SER A 39 5.13 -1.28 -18.73
N HIS A 40 4.26 -0.61 -17.98
CA HIS A 40 3.14 0.16 -18.51
C HIS A 40 2.71 1.26 -17.55
N THR A 41 2.21 2.37 -18.08
CA THR A 41 1.62 3.47 -17.31
C THR A 41 0.16 3.61 -17.74
N ALA A 42 -0.76 3.49 -16.80
CA ALA A 42 -2.20 3.65 -16.99
C ALA A 42 -2.71 4.88 -16.21
N VAL A 43 -4.03 5.08 -16.20
CA VAL A 43 -4.73 6.10 -15.41
C VAL A 43 -6.03 5.49 -14.88
N ASP A 44 -6.40 5.82 -13.64
CA ASP A 44 -7.68 5.44 -13.03
C ASP A 44 -8.49 6.67 -12.56
N GLY A 45 -9.49 6.46 -11.69
CA GLY A 45 -10.40 7.51 -11.23
C GLY A 45 -9.75 8.70 -10.52
N CYS A 46 -8.50 8.62 -10.05
CA CYS A 46 -7.79 9.78 -9.48
C CYS A 46 -7.08 10.66 -10.53
N GLY A 47 -6.93 10.16 -11.76
CA GLY A 47 -6.31 10.89 -12.87
C GLY A 47 -4.79 10.92 -12.88
N ALA A 48 -4.11 10.41 -11.85
CA ALA A 48 -2.65 10.33 -11.80
C ALA A 48 -2.12 9.11 -12.57
N PRO A 49 -0.87 9.17 -13.08
CA PRO A 49 -0.19 8.02 -13.65
C PRO A 49 -0.14 6.84 -12.67
N LEU A 50 -0.58 5.68 -13.15
CA LEU A 50 -0.57 4.40 -12.43
C LEU A 50 0.47 3.48 -13.06
N PHE A 51 1.49 3.11 -12.29
CA PHE A 51 2.61 2.31 -12.77
C PHE A 51 2.35 0.81 -12.60
N LEU A 52 2.40 0.06 -13.71
CA LEU A 52 2.31 -1.39 -13.69
C LEU A 52 3.60 -1.99 -13.13
N ILE A 53 3.45 -2.67 -11.99
CA ILE A 53 4.52 -3.25 -11.18
C ILE A 53 4.12 -4.64 -10.69
N SER A 54 5.07 -5.54 -10.47
CA SER A 54 4.80 -6.86 -9.89
C SER A 54 4.50 -6.74 -8.39
N LEU A 55 3.77 -7.72 -7.82
CA LEU A 55 3.55 -7.78 -6.37
C LEU A 55 4.87 -7.92 -5.60
N LEU A 56 5.85 -8.62 -6.18
CA LEU A 56 7.17 -8.75 -5.59
C LEU A 56 7.95 -7.42 -5.62
N GLY A 57 7.89 -6.68 -6.73
CA GLY A 57 8.49 -5.35 -6.85
C GLY A 57 7.85 -4.35 -5.89
N LEU A 58 6.52 -4.38 -5.75
CA LEU A 58 5.81 -3.56 -4.76
C LEU A 58 6.25 -3.91 -3.32
N ALA A 59 6.32 -5.20 -2.98
CA ALA A 59 6.79 -5.63 -1.67
C ALA A 59 8.26 -5.23 -1.42
N ARG A 60 9.13 -5.34 -2.43
CA ARG A 60 10.53 -4.88 -2.36
C ARG A 60 10.63 -3.38 -2.16
N ALA A 61 9.84 -2.59 -2.89
CA ALA A 61 9.88 -1.15 -2.79
C ALA A 61 9.50 -0.65 -1.39
N VAL A 62 8.40 -1.18 -0.84
CA VAL A 62 7.96 -0.84 0.52
C VAL A 62 8.93 -1.37 1.58
N ARG A 63 9.50 -2.57 1.38
CA ARG A 63 10.58 -3.09 2.23
C ARG A 63 11.78 -2.14 2.25
N ALA A 64 12.24 -1.71 1.07
CA ALA A 64 13.41 -0.85 0.91
C ALA A 64 13.22 0.48 1.65
N MET A 65 12.03 1.09 1.53
CA MET A 65 11.66 2.27 2.32
C MET A 65 11.68 2.00 3.82
N THR A 66 11.12 0.85 4.24
CA THR A 66 10.93 0.50 5.65
C THR A 66 12.25 0.30 6.40
N ILE A 67 13.25 -0.30 5.76
CA ILE A 67 14.58 -0.57 6.36
C ILE A 67 15.64 0.44 5.95
N SER A 68 15.25 1.50 5.25
CA SER A 68 16.18 2.48 4.72
C SER A 68 16.92 3.22 5.85
N THR A 69 18.20 3.50 5.61
CA THR A 69 18.99 4.45 6.42
C THR A 69 19.01 5.85 5.83
N ASP A 70 18.36 6.07 4.67
CA ASP A 70 18.18 7.39 4.09
C ASP A 70 17.21 8.22 4.96
N PRO A 71 17.62 9.40 5.47
CA PRO A 71 16.76 10.26 6.28
C PRO A 71 15.45 10.65 5.59
N VAL A 72 15.41 10.78 4.26
CA VAL A 72 14.19 11.09 3.51
C VAL A 72 13.20 9.93 3.59
N HIS A 73 13.68 8.69 3.41
CA HIS A 73 12.82 7.50 3.50
C HIS A 73 12.29 7.33 4.92
N GLN A 74 13.15 7.51 5.92
CA GLN A 74 12.77 7.45 7.34
C GLN A 74 11.70 8.49 7.66
N ASN A 75 11.92 9.75 7.27
CA ASN A 75 10.95 10.83 7.51
C ASN A 75 9.59 10.54 6.87
N VAL A 76 9.55 10.04 5.63
CA VAL A 76 8.29 9.70 4.95
C VAL A 76 7.57 8.55 5.63
N VAL A 77 8.27 7.46 5.92
CA VAL A 77 7.68 6.27 6.55
C VAL A 77 7.20 6.59 7.97
N ASP A 78 7.98 7.33 8.74
CA ASP A 78 7.64 7.73 10.11
C ASP A 78 6.48 8.73 10.14
N ALA A 79 6.37 9.63 9.16
CA ALA A 79 5.19 10.46 8.99
C ALA A 79 3.94 9.61 8.70
N CYS A 80 4.03 8.61 7.82
CA CYS A 80 2.92 7.70 7.55
C CYS A 80 2.50 6.90 8.80
N ARG A 81 3.46 6.43 9.60
CA ARG A 81 3.22 5.68 10.85
C ARG A 81 2.66 6.55 11.97
N SER A 82 3.13 7.79 12.09
CA SER A 82 2.66 8.76 13.08
C SER A 82 1.26 9.28 12.75
N PHE A 83 0.91 9.35 11.47
CA PHE A 83 -0.37 9.89 11.00
C PHE A 83 -1.10 8.93 10.04
N PRO A 84 -1.44 7.71 10.49
CA PRO A 84 -1.99 6.67 9.61
C PRO A 84 -3.37 7.04 9.04
N ASP A 85 -4.12 7.92 9.71
CA ASP A 85 -5.42 8.41 9.23
C ASP A 85 -5.28 9.27 7.98
N MET A 86 -4.17 10.01 7.85
CA MET A 86 -3.87 10.79 6.65
C MET A 86 -3.46 9.90 5.46
N VAL A 87 -3.09 8.64 5.73
CA VAL A 87 -2.66 7.67 4.70
C VAL A 87 -3.84 6.94 4.07
N ALA A 88 -4.84 6.55 4.86
CA ALA A 88 -5.97 5.76 4.37
C ALA A 88 -7.36 6.18 4.91
N GLY A 89 -7.42 6.94 6.00
CA GLY A 89 -8.65 7.30 6.70
C GLY A 89 -8.87 6.48 7.99
N PRO A 90 -9.53 7.06 9.00
CA PRO A 90 -9.53 6.56 10.38
C PRO A 90 -10.09 5.15 10.56
N GLU A 91 -11.11 4.80 9.79
CA GLU A 91 -11.81 3.50 9.89
C GLU A 91 -11.19 2.43 8.98
N ARG A 92 -10.17 2.77 8.18
CA ARG A 92 -9.55 1.78 7.30
C ARG A 92 -8.67 0.84 8.11
N MET A 93 -8.73 -0.45 7.74
CA MET A 93 -7.89 -1.51 8.29
C MET A 93 -6.41 -1.12 8.37
N SER A 94 -5.83 -0.56 7.31
CA SER A 94 -4.43 -0.14 7.32
C SER A 94 -4.13 0.88 8.44
N SER A 95 -5.04 1.83 8.68
CA SER A 95 -4.85 2.84 9.71
C SER A 95 -5.01 2.28 11.13
N ILE A 96 -6.00 1.40 11.32
CA ILE A 96 -6.21 0.68 12.59
C ILE A 96 -4.96 -0.14 12.95
N PHE A 97 -4.49 -1.00 12.04
CA PHE A 97 -3.32 -1.84 12.30
C PHE A 97 -2.04 -1.04 12.50
N MET A 98 -1.84 0.06 11.76
CA MET A 98 -0.67 0.92 11.98
C MET A 98 -0.69 1.61 13.35
N ARG A 99 -1.86 1.95 13.91
CA ARG A 99 -1.97 2.46 15.29
C ARG A 99 -1.68 1.39 16.34
N GLU A 100 -2.19 0.18 16.12
CA GLU A 100 -2.10 -0.92 17.09
C GLU A 100 -0.73 -1.59 17.11
N HIS A 101 0.04 -1.48 16.02
CA HIS A 101 1.34 -2.15 15.86
C HIS A 101 2.45 -1.15 15.48
N PRO A 102 3.15 -0.57 16.47
CA PRO A 102 4.26 0.34 16.23
C PRO A 102 5.31 -0.25 15.27
N GLY A 103 5.70 0.55 14.27
CA GLY A 103 6.65 0.14 13.25
C GLY A 103 6.06 -0.61 12.05
N LEU A 104 4.77 -0.97 12.07
CA LEU A 104 4.08 -1.46 10.88
C LEU A 104 3.87 -0.30 9.89
N PHE A 105 4.28 -0.50 8.63
CA PHE A 105 3.76 0.28 7.51
C PHE A 105 2.75 -0.58 6.75
N MET A 106 1.56 -0.05 6.46
CA MET A 106 0.52 -0.77 5.73
C MET A 106 -0.24 0.19 4.83
N LYS A 107 -0.44 -0.19 3.56
CA LYS A 107 -1.19 0.63 2.60
C LYS A 107 -2.16 -0.22 1.81
N SER A 108 -3.43 0.16 1.89
CA SER A 108 -4.48 -0.33 0.99
C SER A 108 -4.52 0.50 -0.29
N GLY A 109 -4.89 -0.12 -1.40
CA GLY A 109 -5.19 0.56 -2.66
C GLY A 109 -6.56 0.17 -3.21
N ALA A 110 -6.93 0.81 -4.33
CA ALA A 110 -8.15 0.48 -5.06
C ALA A 110 -8.14 -0.97 -5.55
N GLU A 111 -9.32 -1.55 -5.77
CA GLU A 111 -9.46 -2.90 -6.31
C GLU A 111 -8.71 -3.97 -5.49
N SER A 112 -8.76 -3.90 -4.15
CA SER A 112 -8.21 -4.93 -3.25
C SER A 112 -6.73 -5.27 -3.47
N ILE A 113 -5.90 -4.24 -3.57
CA ILE A 113 -4.45 -4.36 -3.38
C ILE A 113 -4.08 -3.96 -1.95
N MET A 114 -3.10 -4.65 -1.38
CA MET A 114 -2.54 -4.34 -0.06
C MET A 114 -1.04 -4.59 -0.08
N VAL A 115 -0.30 -3.77 0.64
CA VAL A 115 1.10 -3.99 0.96
C VAL A 115 1.35 -3.65 2.43
N ALA A 116 2.21 -4.44 3.08
CA ALA A 116 2.63 -4.19 4.46
C ALA A 116 4.10 -4.56 4.65
N SER A 117 4.77 -3.86 5.56
CA SER A 117 6.15 -4.14 5.97
C SER A 117 6.35 -3.85 7.46
N VAL A 118 7.03 -4.76 8.16
CA VAL A 118 7.44 -4.61 9.56
C VAL A 118 8.89 -4.13 9.68
N PRO A 119 9.36 -3.66 10.85
CA PRO A 119 10.66 -3.00 11.00
C PRO A 119 11.89 -3.80 10.55
N ASP A 120 11.83 -5.12 10.58
CA ASP A 120 12.92 -5.99 10.10
C ASP A 120 12.90 -6.23 8.57
N GLY A 121 11.96 -5.58 7.87
CA GLY A 121 11.80 -5.65 6.43
C GLY A 121 11.02 -6.86 5.93
N ARG A 122 10.52 -7.76 6.79
CA ARG A 122 9.54 -8.75 6.33
C ARG A 122 8.31 -8.02 5.81
N SER A 123 7.89 -8.39 4.60
CA SER A 123 6.85 -7.67 3.86
C SER A 123 5.95 -8.64 3.11
N PHE A 124 4.69 -8.28 2.92
CA PHE A 124 3.81 -8.95 1.97
C PHE A 124 3.12 -7.93 1.08
N ALA A 125 2.74 -8.37 -0.12
CA ALA A 125 1.80 -7.67 -0.99
C ALA A 125 0.84 -8.68 -1.62
N TYR A 126 -0.41 -8.29 -1.81
CA TYR A 126 -1.38 -9.10 -2.54
C TYR A 126 -2.29 -8.24 -3.39
N LYS A 127 -2.91 -8.87 -4.39
CA LYS A 127 -3.97 -8.33 -5.23
C LYS A 127 -5.06 -9.39 -5.37
N VAL A 128 -6.31 -9.02 -5.10
CA VAL A 128 -7.46 -9.86 -5.47
C VAL A 128 -7.74 -9.63 -6.95
N ASN A 129 -7.72 -10.71 -7.74
CA ASN A 129 -7.73 -10.64 -9.21
C ASN A 129 -8.95 -9.88 -9.76
N ASP A 130 -10.13 -10.11 -9.19
CA ASP A 130 -11.39 -9.46 -9.60
C ASP A 130 -11.64 -8.11 -8.89
N GLY A 131 -10.70 -7.65 -8.07
CA GLY A 131 -10.83 -6.42 -7.28
C GLY A 131 -11.78 -6.52 -6.08
N GLY A 132 -12.37 -7.69 -5.83
CA GLY A 132 -13.39 -7.89 -4.80
C GLY A 132 -12.88 -7.62 -3.39
N LEU A 133 -13.67 -6.91 -2.58
CA LEU A 133 -13.31 -6.54 -1.20
C LEU A 133 -13.57 -7.66 -0.18
N ARG A 134 -14.40 -8.65 -0.53
CA ARG A 134 -14.84 -9.73 0.37
C ARG A 134 -13.69 -10.51 1.03
N PRO A 135 -12.62 -10.94 0.30
CA PRO A 135 -11.54 -11.70 0.92
C PRO A 135 -10.47 -10.82 1.60
N ARG A 136 -10.56 -9.48 1.46
CA ARG A 136 -9.50 -8.54 1.85
C ARG A 136 -9.08 -8.72 3.31
N SER A 137 -10.02 -8.80 4.24
CA SER A 137 -9.68 -8.94 5.66
C SER A 137 -9.03 -10.29 5.96
N ALA A 138 -9.58 -11.39 5.43
CA ALA A 138 -9.05 -12.73 5.64
C ALA A 138 -7.59 -12.85 5.16
N ILE A 139 -7.28 -12.31 3.97
CA ILE A 139 -5.92 -12.34 3.41
C ILE A 139 -4.99 -11.42 4.22
N SER A 140 -5.42 -10.20 4.57
CA SER A 140 -4.61 -9.26 5.37
C SER A 140 -4.26 -9.82 6.75
N LEU A 141 -5.23 -10.40 7.46
CA LEU A 141 -5.00 -10.95 8.80
C LEU A 141 -4.02 -12.12 8.75
N ALA A 142 -4.15 -13.02 7.77
CA ALA A 142 -3.19 -14.11 7.57
C ALA A 142 -1.79 -13.60 7.21
N GLY A 143 -1.69 -12.61 6.30
CA GLY A 143 -0.42 -11.97 5.97
C GLY A 143 0.25 -11.33 7.17
N LEU A 144 -0.50 -10.63 8.03
CA LEU A 144 0.01 -10.03 9.26
C LEU A 144 0.50 -11.09 10.27
N ARG A 145 -0.18 -12.24 10.38
CA ARG A 145 0.30 -13.36 11.20
C ARG A 145 1.64 -13.91 10.72
N LEU A 146 1.85 -14.02 9.40
CA LEU A 146 3.16 -14.40 8.85
C LEU A 146 4.26 -13.38 9.20
N LEU A 147 3.91 -12.12 9.43
CA LEU A 147 4.83 -11.09 9.93
C LEU A 147 5.01 -11.11 11.47
N GLY A 148 4.33 -12.01 12.18
CA GLY A 148 4.37 -12.11 13.65
C GLY A 148 3.44 -11.11 14.36
N ILE A 149 2.50 -10.51 13.65
CA ILE A 149 1.49 -9.61 14.22
C ILE A 149 0.27 -10.41 14.65
N ASN A 150 -0.03 -10.38 15.96
CA ASN A 150 -1.20 -11.02 16.54
C ASN A 150 -2.47 -10.23 16.19
N ALA A 151 -3.12 -10.62 15.09
CA ALA A 151 -4.40 -10.08 14.70
C ALA A 151 -5.54 -11.03 15.13
N VAL A 152 -6.49 -10.51 15.92
CA VAL A 152 -7.69 -11.27 16.34
C VAL A 152 -8.45 -11.74 15.10
N ASP A 153 -8.82 -13.02 15.07
CA ASP A 153 -9.48 -13.62 13.92
C ASP A 153 -10.93 -13.15 13.82
N THR A 154 -11.16 -12.09 13.04
CA THR A 154 -12.50 -11.75 12.59
C THR A 154 -12.77 -12.48 11.28
N LEU A 155 -13.31 -13.70 11.40
CA LEU A 155 -13.74 -14.48 10.23
C LEU A 155 -14.76 -13.68 9.42
N GLU A 156 -14.43 -13.44 8.15
CA GLU A 156 -15.32 -12.77 7.22
C GLU A 156 -16.53 -13.65 6.95
N LYS A 157 -17.70 -13.21 7.41
CA LYS A 157 -18.95 -13.97 7.35
C LYS A 157 -19.50 -13.99 5.92
N VAL A 158 -19.94 -15.15 5.46
CA VAL A 158 -20.69 -15.32 4.22
C VAL A 158 -22.17 -15.43 4.56
N TYR A 159 -22.98 -14.56 3.96
CA TYR A 159 -24.41 -14.48 4.22
C TYR A 159 -25.24 -15.09 3.09
N GLY A 160 -26.27 -15.83 3.46
CA GLY A 160 -27.39 -16.21 2.61
C GLY A 160 -28.66 -15.56 3.16
N GLY A 161 -29.08 -14.43 2.56
CA GLY A 161 -30.06 -13.54 3.18
C GLY A 161 -29.50 -12.99 4.51
N ASN A 162 -30.29 -13.08 5.59
CA ASN A 162 -29.87 -12.62 6.92
C ASN A 162 -29.14 -13.69 7.76
N GLN A 163 -28.91 -14.88 7.19
CA GLN A 163 -28.27 -15.99 7.90
C GLN A 163 -26.80 -16.12 7.49
N VAL A 164 -25.92 -16.36 8.46
CA VAL A 164 -24.53 -16.71 8.20
C VAL A 164 -24.49 -18.17 7.73
N VAL A 165 -24.04 -18.39 6.50
CA VAL A 165 -23.96 -19.72 5.86
C VAL A 165 -22.53 -20.21 5.70
N GLY A 166 -21.53 -19.39 6.04
CA GLY A 166 -20.12 -19.77 5.97
C GLY A 166 -19.17 -18.65 6.36
N SER A 167 -17.88 -18.86 6.10
CA SER A 167 -16.84 -17.86 6.31
C SER A 167 -15.74 -17.94 5.23
N ILE A 168 -15.03 -16.83 5.05
CA ILE A 168 -13.83 -16.75 4.21
C ILE A 168 -12.61 -16.84 5.12
N ARG A 169 -11.67 -17.72 4.77
CA ARG A 169 -10.37 -17.88 5.43
C ARG A 169 -9.25 -17.95 4.40
N ALA A 170 -8.08 -17.43 4.74
CA ALA A 170 -6.86 -17.75 4.01
C ALA A 170 -6.42 -19.19 4.35
N THR A 171 -5.73 -19.84 3.42
CA THR A 171 -5.26 -21.24 3.58
C THR A 171 -3.75 -21.33 3.82
N PHE A 172 -3.12 -20.21 4.16
CA PHE A 172 -1.68 -20.07 4.40
C PHE A 172 -1.44 -19.28 5.68
#